data_AF-A0A1R1X9G7-F1
#
_entry.id   AF-A0A1R1X9G7-F1
#
_cell.length_a   1.000
_cell.length_b   1.000
_cell.length_c   1.000
_cell.angle_alpha   90.00
_cell.angle_beta   90.00
_cell.angle_gamma   90.00
#
_symmetry.space_group_name_H-M   'P 1'
#
loop_
_entity.id
_entity.type
_entity.pdbx_description
1 polymer ?
#
loop_
_entity_poly.entity_id
_entity_poly.type
_entity_poly.pdbx_seq_one_letter_code
_entity_poly.pdbx_strand_id
1 'polypeptide(L)'
;MSDYSTPIDFSKFFTERTKRRQVSPLKGLLKYMQADPSLISLGAGLPHPDLFPFIDVSATVVQPGNNAINIAEGEEKGLNITLTRTSQHGSKVEPLKSLLQYGGGIGAKSLVDFFKEHMLSTHNPKYKDWSVVASVGSTDSLSKVIDLFLDDGDSILVCEWTYPTAIETFHSSGIHRVPVKIDGEGMIPSALDEVCSNWSGEKPLRMVYLIPTGQNPSGATMSLQRRK
;
A
#
# COMPACT_ATOMS: atom_id res chain seq x y z
N MET A 1 -21.89 -12.74 16.72
CA MET A 1 -20.43 -12.98 16.82
C MET A 1 -19.92 -13.13 15.39
N SER A 2 -19.03 -12.25 14.92
CA SER A 2 -18.70 -12.15 13.48
C SER A 2 -17.94 -13.37 12.97
N ASP A 3 -18.46 -13.99 11.92
CA ASP A 3 -17.98 -15.20 11.23
C ASP A 3 -16.70 -14.96 10.39
N TYR A 4 -15.76 -14.17 10.91
CA TYR A 4 -14.51 -13.85 10.23
C TYR A 4 -13.40 -14.83 10.57
N SER A 5 -12.73 -15.33 9.54
CA SER A 5 -11.64 -16.28 9.68
C SER A 5 -10.39 -15.65 10.29
N THR A 6 -9.60 -16.47 10.97
CA THR A 6 -8.26 -16.10 11.42
C THR A 6 -7.34 -16.01 10.19
N PRO A 7 -6.48 -14.97 10.08
CA PRO A 7 -5.49 -14.89 9.01
C PRO A 7 -4.56 -16.11 8.98
N ILE A 8 -4.16 -16.52 7.79
CA ILE A 8 -3.07 -17.50 7.61
C ILE A 8 -1.76 -16.82 7.97
N ASP A 9 -0.92 -17.48 8.78
CA ASP A 9 0.41 -16.99 9.09
C ASP A 9 1.39 -17.26 7.93
N PHE A 10 1.81 -16.18 7.28
CA PHE A 10 2.80 -16.21 6.19
C PHE A 10 4.24 -15.93 6.65
N SER A 11 4.50 -15.79 7.95
CA SER A 11 5.83 -15.46 8.50
C SER A 11 6.91 -16.48 8.11
N LYS A 12 6.54 -17.74 7.90
CA LYS A 12 7.43 -18.79 7.39
C LYS A 12 8.01 -18.49 5.99
N PHE A 13 7.34 -17.64 5.21
CA PHE A 13 7.77 -17.21 3.88
C PHE A 13 8.58 -15.91 3.91
N PHE A 14 8.84 -15.32 5.08
CA PHE A 14 9.71 -14.16 5.13
C PHE A 14 11.13 -14.49 4.69
N THR A 15 11.73 -13.56 3.95
CA THR A 15 13.15 -13.60 3.59
C THR A 15 14.02 -13.53 4.83
N GLU A 16 15.26 -14.01 4.73
CA GLU A 16 16.23 -13.87 5.81
C GLU A 16 16.53 -12.40 6.11
N ARG A 17 16.53 -11.55 5.08
CA ARG A 17 16.63 -10.08 5.23
C ARG A 17 15.49 -9.53 6.08
N THR A 18 14.26 -9.98 5.87
CA THR A 18 13.10 -9.51 6.64
C THR A 18 13.14 -9.99 8.08
N LYS A 19 13.52 -11.25 8.32
CA LYS A 19 13.69 -11.79 9.69
C LYS A 19 14.74 -11.03 10.50
N ARG A 20 15.73 -10.43 9.84
CA ARG A 20 16.75 -9.58 10.48
C ARG A 20 16.26 -8.17 10.84
N ARG A 21 15.10 -7.71 10.34
CA ARG A 21 14.60 -6.36 10.65
C ARG A 21 14.19 -6.28 12.13
N GLN A 22 14.64 -5.23 12.81
CA GLN A 22 14.31 -4.95 14.21
C GLN A 22 13.67 -3.57 14.33
N VAL A 23 12.76 -3.42 15.28
CA VAL A 23 12.21 -2.10 15.60
C VAL A 23 13.32 -1.25 16.22
N SER A 24 13.49 -0.03 15.72
CA SER A 24 14.45 0.91 16.28
C SER A 24 14.18 1.12 17.79
N PRO A 25 15.17 0.92 18.66
CA PRO A 25 15.02 1.18 20.10
C PRO A 25 14.58 2.62 20.39
N LEU A 26 15.04 3.58 19.57
CA LEU A 26 14.67 4.99 19.66
C LEU A 26 13.16 5.22 19.43
N LYS A 27 12.52 4.47 18.52
CA LYS A 27 11.07 4.55 18.33
C LYS A 27 10.32 4.09 19.58
N GLY A 28 10.89 3.17 20.34
CA GLY A 28 10.36 2.73 21.63
C GLY A 28 10.33 3.84 22.69
N LEU A 29 11.12 4.91 22.54
CA LEU A 29 11.14 6.05 23.47
C LEU A 29 9.96 7.02 23.26
N LEU A 30 9.39 7.06 22.05
CA LEU A 30 8.29 7.98 21.71
C LEU A 30 7.07 7.78 22.62
N LYS A 31 6.80 6.54 23.07
CA LYS A 31 5.67 6.27 23.98
C LYS A 31 5.81 6.99 25.32
N TYR A 32 7.03 7.20 25.81
CA TYR A 32 7.28 7.93 27.06
C TYR A 32 7.15 9.43 26.84
N MET A 33 7.69 9.93 25.72
CA MET A 33 7.58 11.34 25.33
C MET A 33 6.14 11.80 25.13
N GLN A 34 5.27 10.92 24.62
CA GLN A 34 3.86 11.24 24.39
C GLN A 34 3.00 11.06 25.64
N ALA A 35 3.41 10.18 26.57
CA ALA A 35 2.62 9.86 27.75
C ALA A 35 2.81 10.83 28.92
N ASP A 36 3.96 11.47 29.04
CA ASP A 36 4.27 12.39 30.14
C ASP A 36 4.57 13.81 29.62
N PRO A 37 3.62 14.74 29.74
CA PRO A 37 3.81 16.14 29.35
C PRO A 37 4.88 16.89 30.15
N SER A 38 5.27 16.39 31.33
CA SER A 38 6.32 16.99 32.16
C SER A 38 7.73 16.58 31.75
N LEU A 39 7.85 15.55 30.91
CA LEU A 39 9.13 15.05 30.42
C LEU A 39 9.67 15.94 29.29
N ILE A 40 10.76 16.66 29.58
CA ILE A 40 11.53 17.35 28.54
C ILE A 40 12.34 16.31 27.76
N SER A 41 11.96 16.06 26.51
CA SER A 41 12.69 15.12 25.65
C SER A 41 13.93 15.77 25.05
N LEU A 42 15.10 15.22 25.40
CA LEU A 42 16.39 15.49 24.75
C LEU A 42 16.88 14.30 23.91
N GLY A 43 16.10 13.22 23.84
CA GLY A 43 16.53 11.95 23.22
C GLY A 43 16.13 11.78 21.77
N ALA A 44 15.03 12.40 21.32
CA ALA A 44 14.55 12.29 19.95
C ALA A 44 14.93 13.52 19.11
N GLY A 45 15.39 13.29 17.88
CA GLY A 45 15.74 14.35 16.92
C GLY A 45 14.53 14.96 16.22
N LEU A 46 13.50 15.39 16.97
CA LEU A 46 12.32 16.03 16.41
C LEU A 46 12.54 17.56 16.34
N PRO A 47 12.61 18.18 15.16
CA PRO A 47 12.74 19.63 15.06
C PRO A 47 11.52 20.34 15.65
N HIS A 48 11.75 21.52 16.24
CA HIS A 48 10.68 22.30 16.86
C HIS A 48 9.68 22.73 15.76
N PRO A 49 8.36 22.46 15.93
CA PRO A 49 7.39 22.75 14.89
C PRO A 49 7.42 24.19 14.41
N ASP A 50 7.64 25.18 15.30
CA ASP A 50 7.74 26.63 14.98
C ASP A 50 8.76 27.00 13.91
N LEU A 51 9.71 26.12 13.62
CA LEU A 51 10.69 26.31 12.55
C LEU A 51 10.17 25.87 11.17
N PHE A 52 9.02 25.20 11.10
CA PHE A 52 8.42 24.77 9.82
C PHE A 52 7.85 25.99 9.09
N PRO A 53 8.34 26.32 7.87
CA PRO A 53 8.06 27.59 7.19
C PRO A 53 6.73 27.58 6.43
N PHE A 54 5.68 26.99 7.02
CA PHE A 54 4.34 26.91 6.44
C PHE A 54 3.30 27.39 7.45
N ILE A 55 2.47 28.35 7.04
CA ILE A 55 1.34 28.87 7.83
C ILE A 55 0.10 28.01 7.57
N ASP A 56 -0.22 27.79 6.30
CA ASP A 56 -1.29 26.92 5.84
C ASP A 56 -0.95 26.33 4.46
N VAL A 57 -1.74 25.35 4.04
CA VAL A 57 -1.77 24.80 2.69
C VAL A 57 -3.21 24.78 2.23
N SER A 58 -3.48 25.42 1.10
CA SER A 58 -4.82 25.53 0.54
C SER A 58 -4.87 24.96 -0.86
N ALA A 59 -5.98 24.30 -1.19
CA ALA A 59 -6.27 23.77 -2.53
C ALA A 59 -7.74 23.96 -2.86
N THR A 60 -8.02 24.21 -4.13
CA THR A 60 -9.38 24.20 -4.68
C THR A 60 -9.59 22.88 -5.42
N VAL A 61 -10.54 22.07 -4.97
CA VAL A 61 -10.84 20.75 -5.57
C VAL A 61 -12.23 20.72 -6.18
N VAL A 62 -12.49 19.75 -7.05
CA VAL A 62 -13.82 19.56 -7.64
C VAL A 62 -14.83 19.20 -6.54
N GLN A 63 -16.03 19.78 -6.59
CA GLN A 63 -17.09 19.46 -5.64
C GLN A 63 -17.56 18.00 -5.78
N PRO A 64 -17.82 17.28 -4.68
CA PRO A 64 -18.40 15.94 -4.74
C PRO A 64 -19.69 15.91 -5.58
N GLY A 65 -19.79 14.94 -6.49
CA GLY A 65 -20.92 14.80 -7.42
C GLY A 65 -20.67 15.43 -8.80
N ASN A 66 -19.59 16.19 -8.99
CA ASN A 66 -19.13 16.61 -10.30
C ASN A 66 -17.97 15.70 -10.75
N ASN A 67 -18.18 14.94 -11.84
CA ASN A 67 -17.27 13.85 -12.24
C ASN A 67 -16.22 14.26 -13.28
N ALA A 68 -16.20 15.52 -13.71
CA ALA A 68 -15.24 16.02 -14.67
C ALA A 68 -14.90 17.50 -14.45
N ILE A 69 -13.64 17.84 -14.73
CA ILE A 69 -13.16 19.21 -14.92
C ILE A 69 -13.61 19.60 -16.34
N ASN A 70 -14.54 20.55 -16.47
CA ASN A 70 -14.98 21.05 -17.77
C ASN A 70 -14.11 22.24 -18.16
N ILE A 71 -12.91 21.94 -18.67
CA ILE A 71 -11.89 22.93 -19.08
C ILE A 71 -12.43 23.94 -20.12
N ALA A 72 -13.57 23.65 -20.77
CA ALA A 72 -14.16 24.50 -21.79
C ALA A 72 -14.98 25.70 -21.25
N GLU A 73 -15.45 25.64 -20.00
CA GLU A 73 -16.21 26.75 -19.38
C GLU A 73 -15.32 27.44 -18.35
N GLY A 74 -14.89 28.67 -18.65
CA GLY A 74 -13.83 29.40 -17.95
C GLY A 74 -14.05 29.74 -16.47
N GLU A 75 -15.08 29.22 -15.80
CA GLU A 75 -15.29 29.34 -14.35
C GLU A 75 -15.71 28.01 -13.73
N GLU A 76 -14.78 27.32 -13.08
CA GLU A 76 -15.07 26.12 -12.30
C GLU A 76 -15.39 26.46 -10.85
N LYS A 77 -16.59 26.08 -10.39
CA LYS A 77 -16.96 26.16 -8.97
C LYS A 77 -16.29 25.02 -8.21
N GLY A 78 -15.20 25.32 -7.50
CA GLY A 78 -14.50 24.38 -6.65
C GLY A 78 -14.93 24.42 -5.18
N LEU A 79 -14.47 23.44 -4.43
CA LEU A 79 -14.46 23.40 -2.97
C LEU A 79 -13.08 23.84 -2.50
N ASN A 80 -13.00 24.95 -1.77
CA ASN A 80 -11.76 25.41 -1.15
C ASN A 80 -11.51 24.63 0.14
N ILE A 81 -10.34 24.01 0.25
CA ILE A 81 -9.88 23.26 1.42
C ILE A 81 -8.59 23.91 1.91
N THR A 82 -8.53 24.23 3.19
CA THR A 82 -7.35 24.85 3.82
C THR A 82 -6.94 24.06 5.06
N LEU A 83 -5.71 23.55 5.06
CA LEU A 83 -5.07 22.94 6.22
C LEU A 83 -4.24 23.98 6.94
N THR A 84 -4.61 24.30 8.18
CA THR A 84 -3.86 25.26 9.01
C THR A 84 -2.87 24.59 9.94
N ARG A 85 -1.93 25.39 10.42
CA ARG A 85 -0.91 24.99 11.40
C ARG A 85 -1.45 24.36 12.69
N THR A 86 -2.61 24.81 13.16
CA THR A 86 -3.27 24.30 14.36
C THR A 86 -4.55 23.55 14.02
N SER A 87 -5.04 22.74 14.96
CA SER A 87 -6.26 21.96 14.79
C SER A 87 -7.45 22.87 14.54
N GLN A 88 -8.26 22.50 13.56
CA GLN A 88 -9.52 23.18 13.24
C GLN A 88 -10.67 22.48 13.96
N HIS A 89 -11.65 23.26 14.42
CA HIS A 89 -12.82 22.71 15.11
C HIS A 89 -13.59 21.75 14.20
N GLY A 90 -13.84 20.52 14.68
CA GLY A 90 -14.57 19.48 13.93
C GLY A 90 -13.76 18.75 12.84
N SER A 91 -12.48 19.11 12.62
CA SER A 91 -11.64 18.40 11.64
C SER A 91 -11.27 17.00 12.12
N LYS A 92 -11.38 16.02 11.21
CA LYS A 92 -10.86 14.64 11.40
C LYS A 92 -9.40 14.48 10.92
N VAL A 93 -8.82 15.53 10.36
CA VAL A 93 -7.46 15.54 9.81
C VAL A 93 -6.52 16.22 10.80
N GLU A 94 -5.30 15.68 10.94
CA GLU A 94 -4.26 16.26 11.77
C GLU A 94 -3.87 17.68 11.29
N PRO A 95 -3.49 18.58 12.20
CA PRO A 95 -3.04 19.91 11.80
C PRO A 95 -1.72 19.85 11.02
N LEU A 96 -1.46 20.87 10.20
CA LEU A 96 -0.29 20.92 9.31
C LEU A 96 1.04 20.73 10.07
N LYS A 97 1.16 21.28 11.29
CA LYS A 97 2.37 21.10 12.12
C LYS A 97 2.66 19.63 12.46
N SER A 98 1.63 18.80 12.57
CA SER A 98 1.76 17.36 12.83
C SER A 98 2.07 16.59 11.55
N LEU A 99 1.46 16.98 10.43
CA LEU A 99 1.68 16.35 9.12
C LEU A 99 3.09 16.60 8.58
N LEU A 100 3.71 17.74 8.92
CA LEU A 100 5.08 18.09 8.54
C LEU A 100 6.15 17.51 9.49
N GLN A 101 5.75 16.98 10.64
CA GLN A 101 6.67 16.35 11.59
C GLN A 101 6.94 14.90 11.16
N TYR A 102 8.04 14.32 11.65
CA TYR A 102 8.29 12.89 11.52
C TYR A 102 7.10 12.06 12.03
N GLY A 103 6.71 11.07 11.21
CA GLY A 103 5.63 10.14 11.49
C GLY A 103 6.08 8.69 11.51
N GLY A 104 5.14 7.80 11.85
CA GLY A 104 5.33 6.35 11.73
C GLY A 104 5.29 5.89 10.27
N GLY A 105 5.82 4.70 10.00
CA GLY A 105 5.84 4.12 8.64
C GLY A 105 4.48 3.61 8.14
N ILE A 106 3.42 3.68 8.95
CA ILE A 106 2.07 3.25 8.58
C ILE A 106 1.35 4.31 7.73
N GLY A 107 1.71 5.59 7.90
CA GLY A 107 1.02 6.74 7.31
C GLY A 107 0.32 7.61 8.37
N ALA A 108 -0.12 8.79 7.96
CA ALA A 108 -0.93 9.68 8.81
C ALA A 108 -2.23 8.97 9.22
N LYS A 109 -2.68 9.20 10.45
CA LYS A 109 -3.83 8.49 11.02
C LYS A 109 -5.09 8.77 10.23
N SER A 110 -5.37 10.04 9.92
CA SER A 110 -6.57 10.42 9.15
C SER A 110 -6.63 9.75 7.78
N LEU A 111 -5.49 9.64 7.09
CA LEU A 111 -5.37 8.97 5.81
C LEU A 111 -5.61 7.46 5.93
N VAL A 112 -5.01 6.83 6.93
CA VAL A 112 -5.16 5.39 7.19
C VAL A 112 -6.59 5.05 7.57
N ASP A 113 -7.22 5.85 8.44
CA ASP A 113 -8.62 5.67 8.83
C ASP A 113 -9.55 5.78 7.61
N PHE A 114 -9.35 6.81 6.77
CA PHE A 114 -10.11 6.99 5.53
C PHE A 114 -9.99 5.77 4.61
N PHE A 115 -8.78 5.27 4.38
CA PHE A 115 -8.59 4.09 3.52
C PHE A 115 -9.10 2.80 4.15
N LYS A 116 -9.11 2.67 5.49
CA LYS A 116 -9.78 1.55 6.16
C LYS A 116 -11.29 1.59 5.95
N GLU A 117 -11.91 2.74 6.09
CA GLU A 117 -13.34 2.92 5.79
C GLU A 117 -13.64 2.60 4.32
N HIS A 118 -12.80 3.08 3.40
CA HIS A 118 -12.93 2.79 1.96
C HIS A 118 -12.76 1.29 1.64
N MET A 119 -11.80 0.61 2.26
CA MET A 119 -11.60 -0.84 2.11
C MET A 119 -12.81 -1.62 2.62
N LEU A 120 -13.41 -1.20 3.75
CA LEU A 120 -14.62 -1.83 4.29
C LEU A 120 -15.83 -1.64 3.37
N SER A 121 -16.00 -0.46 2.78
CA SER A 121 -17.13 -0.18 1.89
C SER A 121 -17.00 -0.87 0.54
N THR A 122 -15.78 -1.01 0.02
CA THR A 122 -15.53 -1.48 -1.35
C THR A 122 -15.22 -2.98 -1.41
N HIS A 123 -14.41 -3.49 -0.48
CA HIS A 123 -13.91 -4.86 -0.51
C HIS A 123 -14.41 -5.73 0.65
N ASN A 124 -14.68 -5.13 1.81
CA ASN A 124 -15.18 -5.79 3.02
C ASN A 124 -14.44 -7.11 3.35
N PRO A 125 -13.12 -7.05 3.69
CA PRO A 125 -12.31 -8.25 3.94
C PRO A 125 -12.95 -9.21 4.96
N LYS A 126 -12.94 -10.51 4.64
CA LYS A 126 -13.63 -11.56 5.41
C LYS A 126 -12.77 -12.27 6.47
N TYR A 127 -11.68 -11.61 6.89
CA TYR A 127 -10.76 -12.11 7.90
C TYR A 127 -10.45 -11.00 8.92
N LYS A 128 -10.03 -11.38 10.12
CA LYS A 128 -9.70 -10.44 11.20
C LYS A 128 -8.34 -9.78 10.99
N ASP A 129 -8.04 -8.71 11.74
CA ASP A 129 -6.71 -8.11 11.85
C ASP A 129 -6.04 -7.64 10.55
N TRP A 130 -6.82 -7.40 9.49
CA TRP A 130 -6.34 -6.71 8.30
C TRP A 130 -6.05 -5.24 8.60
N SER A 131 -5.13 -4.64 7.85
CA SER A 131 -4.80 -3.22 7.97
C SER A 131 -4.37 -2.63 6.64
N VAL A 132 -4.21 -1.31 6.61
CA VAL A 132 -3.66 -0.54 5.50
C VAL A 132 -2.35 0.09 5.95
N VAL A 133 -1.39 0.15 5.04
CA VAL A 133 -0.11 0.85 5.20
C VAL A 133 0.08 1.75 3.98
N ALA A 134 0.39 3.01 4.22
CA ALA A 134 0.67 3.96 3.15
C ALA A 134 1.96 3.61 2.41
N SER A 135 1.96 3.86 1.11
CA SER A 135 3.12 3.74 0.23
C SER A 135 3.24 4.99 -0.63
N VAL A 136 4.37 5.16 -1.30
CA VAL A 136 4.57 6.25 -2.27
C VAL A 136 4.22 5.79 -3.70
N GLY A 137 3.36 4.77 -3.82
CA GLY A 137 2.88 4.23 -5.09
C GLY A 137 3.00 2.70 -5.19
N SER A 138 2.43 2.13 -6.25
CA SER A 138 2.41 0.69 -6.47
C SER A 138 3.81 0.07 -6.70
N THR A 139 4.75 0.80 -7.31
CA THR A 139 6.14 0.33 -7.49
C THR A 139 6.90 0.20 -6.17
N ASP A 140 6.76 1.18 -5.27
CA ASP A 140 7.29 1.12 -3.90
C ASP A 140 6.64 -0.03 -3.11
N SER A 141 5.33 -0.20 -3.27
CA SER A 141 4.59 -1.31 -2.64
C SER A 141 5.10 -2.68 -3.13
N LEU A 142 5.32 -2.84 -4.44
CA LEU A 142 5.86 -4.07 -5.02
C LEU A 142 7.27 -4.35 -4.51
N SER A 143 8.13 -3.32 -4.45
CA SER A 143 9.50 -3.44 -3.93
C SER A 143 9.52 -3.91 -2.47
N LYS A 144 8.62 -3.38 -1.64
CA LYS A 144 8.45 -3.83 -0.24
C LYS A 144 7.98 -5.28 -0.14
N VAL A 145 7.06 -5.72 -1.01
CA VAL A 145 6.59 -7.11 -1.06
C VAL A 145 7.71 -8.06 -1.46
N ILE A 146 8.53 -7.69 -2.46
CA ILE A 146 9.72 -8.45 -2.87
C ILE A 146 10.66 -8.58 -1.67
N ASP A 147 11.02 -7.47 -1.02
CA ASP A 147 11.89 -7.46 0.17
C ASP A 147 11.37 -8.38 1.30
N LEU A 148 10.04 -8.43 1.49
CA LEU A 148 9.38 -9.23 2.52
C LEU A 148 9.43 -10.73 2.22
N PHE A 149 9.15 -11.15 0.98
CA PHE A 149 8.81 -12.54 0.67
C PHE A 149 9.74 -13.27 -0.32
N LEU A 150 10.62 -12.54 -1.01
CA LEU A 150 11.44 -13.06 -2.10
C LEU A 150 12.93 -12.77 -1.91
N ASP A 151 13.76 -13.80 -2.01
CA ASP A 151 15.22 -13.72 -2.08
C ASP A 151 15.71 -13.91 -3.53
N ASP A 152 16.95 -13.51 -3.80
CA ASP A 152 17.58 -13.64 -5.13
C ASP A 152 17.49 -15.09 -5.67
N GLY A 153 17.09 -15.24 -6.93
CA GLY A 153 16.83 -16.51 -7.61
C GLY A 153 15.47 -17.15 -7.30
N ASP A 154 14.66 -16.59 -6.41
CA ASP A 154 13.29 -17.09 -6.18
C ASP A 154 12.43 -16.95 -7.44
N SER A 155 11.43 -17.82 -7.58
CA SER A 155 10.55 -17.87 -8.74
C SER A 155 9.13 -17.43 -8.40
N ILE A 156 8.55 -16.58 -9.24
CA ILE A 156 7.15 -16.13 -9.16
C ILE A 156 6.40 -16.42 -10.45
N LEU A 157 5.09 -16.59 -10.32
CA LEU A 157 4.17 -16.78 -11.43
C LEU A 157 3.64 -15.42 -11.90
N VAL A 158 3.65 -15.20 -13.20
CA VAL A 158 3.15 -13.96 -13.84
C VAL A 158 2.29 -14.32 -15.04
N CYS A 159 1.38 -13.44 -15.44
CA CYS A 159 0.78 -13.53 -16.76
C CYS A 159 1.88 -13.51 -17.84
N GLU A 160 1.74 -14.32 -18.90
CA GLU A 160 2.73 -14.39 -19.99
C GLU A 160 3.00 -13.03 -20.67
N TRP A 161 2.02 -12.13 -20.63
CA TRP A 161 2.17 -10.70 -20.91
C TRP A 161 1.82 -9.92 -19.64
N THR A 162 2.67 -8.99 -19.19
CA THR A 162 2.40 -8.22 -17.97
C THR A 162 3.08 -6.85 -17.98
N TYR A 163 2.84 -6.06 -16.93
CA TYR A 163 3.27 -4.67 -16.82
C TYR A 163 4.81 -4.52 -16.87
N PRO A 164 5.37 -3.74 -17.83
CA PRO A 164 6.82 -3.61 -18.00
C PRO A 164 7.59 -3.17 -16.75
N THR A 165 7.09 -2.20 -15.98
CA THR A 165 7.81 -1.75 -14.77
C THR A 165 7.87 -2.84 -13.71
N ALA A 166 6.85 -3.71 -13.60
CA ALA A 166 6.91 -4.85 -12.70
C ALA A 166 7.98 -5.86 -13.16
N ILE A 167 8.05 -6.13 -14.47
CA ILE A 167 9.07 -6.99 -15.08
C ILE A 167 10.48 -6.50 -14.73
N GLU A 168 10.75 -5.20 -14.85
CA GLU A 168 12.05 -4.59 -14.49
C GLU A 168 12.32 -4.62 -12.99
N THR A 169 11.29 -4.43 -12.16
CA THR A 169 11.42 -4.52 -10.70
C THR A 169 11.81 -5.94 -10.26
N PHE A 170 11.20 -6.97 -10.87
CA PHE A 170 11.56 -8.36 -10.62
C PHE A 170 12.96 -8.70 -11.13
N HIS A 171 13.30 -8.26 -12.34
CA HIS A 171 14.62 -8.49 -12.94
C HIS A 171 15.75 -7.91 -12.10
N SER A 172 15.65 -6.63 -11.73
CA SER A 172 16.65 -5.96 -10.89
C SER A 172 16.77 -6.54 -9.48
N SER A 173 15.75 -7.27 -9.02
CA SER A 173 15.74 -7.97 -7.73
C SER A 173 16.18 -9.44 -7.82
N GLY A 174 16.62 -9.90 -9.00
CA GLY A 174 17.05 -11.29 -9.21
C GLY A 174 15.91 -12.32 -9.20
N ILE A 175 14.66 -11.88 -9.39
CA ILE A 175 13.48 -12.75 -9.31
C ILE A 175 13.17 -13.36 -10.68
N HIS A 176 13.09 -14.69 -10.71
CA HIS A 176 12.72 -15.44 -11.90
C HIS A 176 11.21 -15.38 -12.11
N ARG A 177 10.79 -15.13 -13.35
CA ARG A 177 9.39 -14.98 -13.73
C ARG A 177 8.97 -16.18 -14.55
N VAL A 178 7.97 -16.91 -14.08
CA VAL A 178 7.41 -18.09 -14.71
C VAL A 178 6.09 -17.67 -15.38
N PRO A 179 6.04 -17.63 -16.72
CA PRO A 179 4.85 -17.18 -17.43
C PRO A 179 3.74 -18.21 -17.35
N VAL A 180 2.52 -17.75 -17.10
CA VAL A 180 1.29 -18.53 -17.13
C VAL A 180 0.41 -18.00 -18.25
N LYS A 181 -0.20 -18.92 -19.01
CA LYS A 181 -1.05 -18.61 -20.15
C LYS A 181 -2.25 -17.75 -19.74
N ILE A 182 -2.61 -16.82 -20.63
CA ILE A 182 -3.78 -15.94 -20.45
C ILE A 182 -4.79 -16.12 -21.59
N ASP A 183 -6.05 -15.77 -21.32
CA ASP A 183 -7.13 -15.62 -22.30
C ASP A 183 -7.79 -14.22 -22.19
N GLY A 184 -8.96 -14.04 -22.82
CA GLY A 184 -9.71 -12.78 -22.79
C GLY A 184 -10.16 -12.31 -21.40
N GLU A 185 -10.08 -13.15 -20.37
CA GLU A 185 -10.33 -12.80 -18.98
C GLU A 185 -9.05 -12.70 -18.13
N GLY A 186 -7.86 -12.92 -18.72
CA GLY A 186 -6.58 -12.89 -18.02
C GLY A 186 -6.03 -14.30 -17.75
N MET A 187 -5.29 -14.49 -16.66
CA MET A 187 -4.64 -15.77 -16.33
C MET A 187 -5.64 -16.94 -16.28
N ILE A 188 -5.31 -18.04 -16.96
CA ILE A 188 -6.15 -19.24 -17.01
C ILE A 188 -5.87 -20.13 -15.79
N PRO A 189 -6.87 -20.43 -14.93
CA PRO A 189 -6.66 -21.22 -13.72
C PRO A 189 -6.11 -22.65 -13.98
N SER A 190 -6.57 -23.32 -15.04
CA SER A 190 -6.03 -24.64 -15.40
C SER A 190 -4.57 -24.59 -15.85
N ALA A 191 -4.15 -23.53 -16.54
CA ALA A 191 -2.76 -23.33 -16.91
C ALA A 191 -1.90 -22.99 -15.68
N LEU A 192 -2.44 -22.23 -14.72
CA LEU A 192 -1.79 -21.98 -13.43
C LEU A 192 -1.56 -23.29 -12.66
N ASP A 193 -2.59 -24.14 -12.58
CA ASP A 193 -2.52 -25.45 -11.93
C ASP A 193 -1.51 -26.39 -12.61
N GLU A 194 -1.48 -26.39 -13.95
CA GLU A 194 -0.52 -27.16 -14.74
C GLU A 194 0.93 -26.75 -14.44
N VAL A 195 1.22 -25.44 -14.39
CA VAL A 195 2.56 -24.93 -14.06
C VAL A 195 2.95 -25.30 -12.63
N CYS A 196 2.03 -25.18 -11.67
CA CYS A 196 2.27 -25.53 -10.27
C CYS A 196 2.50 -27.05 -10.09
N SER A 197 1.67 -27.89 -10.72
CA SER A 197 1.72 -29.34 -10.58
C SER A 197 2.96 -29.97 -11.24
N ASN A 198 3.44 -29.35 -12.33
CA ASN A 198 4.62 -29.81 -13.05
C ASN A 198 5.91 -29.05 -12.67
N TRP A 199 5.86 -28.22 -11.62
CA TRP A 199 7.00 -27.40 -11.24
C TRP A 199 8.19 -28.26 -10.79
N SER A 200 9.30 -28.12 -11.50
CA SER A 200 10.56 -28.85 -11.26
C SER A 200 11.76 -27.91 -11.10
N GLY A 201 11.52 -26.61 -10.87
CA GLY A 201 12.58 -25.64 -10.62
C GLY A 201 13.31 -25.89 -9.30
N GLU A 202 14.57 -25.48 -9.22
CA GLU A 202 15.44 -25.70 -8.05
C GLU A 202 14.86 -25.07 -6.76
N LYS A 203 14.14 -23.96 -6.90
CA LYS A 203 13.45 -23.26 -5.82
C LYS A 203 11.94 -23.35 -5.97
N PRO A 204 11.17 -23.34 -4.86
CA PRO A 204 9.71 -23.36 -4.94
C PRO A 204 9.14 -22.06 -5.54
N LEU A 205 7.98 -22.17 -6.18
CA LEU A 205 7.18 -21.01 -6.59
C LEU A 205 6.68 -20.27 -5.34
N ARG A 206 6.92 -18.96 -5.28
CA ARG A 206 6.70 -18.16 -4.06
C ARG A 206 5.43 -17.32 -4.07
N MET A 207 5.04 -16.81 -5.24
CA MET A 207 3.98 -15.82 -5.36
C MET A 207 3.40 -15.83 -6.77
N VAL A 208 2.14 -15.41 -6.89
CA VAL A 208 1.52 -15.04 -8.16
C VAL A 208 1.36 -13.52 -8.19
N TYR A 209 1.90 -12.86 -9.22
CA TYR A 209 1.66 -11.44 -9.48
C TYR A 209 0.60 -11.27 -10.57
N LEU A 210 -0.47 -10.54 -10.25
CA LEU A 210 -1.63 -10.35 -11.12
C LEU A 210 -2.07 -8.88 -11.20
N ILE A 211 -2.59 -8.50 -12.36
CA ILE A 211 -3.37 -7.28 -12.57
C ILE A 211 -4.77 -7.75 -13.00
N PRO A 212 -5.68 -7.98 -12.03
CA PRO A 212 -6.93 -8.70 -12.30
C PRO A 212 -8.01 -7.85 -12.98
N THR A 213 -7.85 -6.53 -13.00
CA THR A 213 -8.80 -5.58 -13.60
C THR A 213 -8.02 -4.66 -14.53
N GLY A 214 -8.41 -4.59 -15.81
CA GLY A 214 -7.70 -3.79 -16.81
C GLY A 214 -6.23 -4.20 -16.94
N GLN A 215 -5.98 -5.50 -17.15
CA GLN A 215 -4.66 -6.09 -17.21
C GLN A 215 -3.77 -5.32 -18.21
N ASN A 216 -2.55 -4.99 -17.82
CA ASN A 216 -1.59 -4.33 -18.71
C ASN A 216 -0.64 -5.39 -19.31
N PRO A 217 -0.60 -5.61 -20.64
CA PRO A 217 -1.18 -4.78 -21.70
C PRO A 217 -2.51 -5.25 -22.31
N SER A 218 -3.07 -6.40 -21.91
CA SER A 218 -4.16 -7.04 -22.66
C SER A 218 -5.53 -6.35 -22.54
N GLY A 219 -5.71 -5.49 -21.55
CA GLY A 219 -6.99 -4.91 -21.17
C GLY A 219 -7.96 -5.89 -20.48
N ALA A 220 -7.58 -7.16 -20.34
CA ALA A 220 -8.46 -8.20 -19.80
C ALA A 220 -8.86 -7.93 -18.35
N THR A 221 -10.08 -8.33 -17.99
CA THR A 221 -10.58 -8.25 -16.61
C THR A 221 -11.11 -9.61 -16.19
N MET A 222 -10.55 -10.14 -15.11
CA MET A 222 -10.95 -11.43 -14.55
C MET A 222 -12.36 -11.32 -13.98
N SER A 223 -13.26 -12.18 -14.47
CA SER A 223 -14.61 -12.35 -13.92
C SER A 223 -14.56 -12.82 -12.46
N LEU A 224 -15.66 -12.68 -11.71
CA LEU A 224 -15.71 -13.20 -10.34
C LEU A 224 -15.45 -14.71 -10.30
N GLN A 225 -15.97 -15.45 -11.30
CA GLN A 225 -15.77 -16.89 -11.40
C GLN A 225 -14.30 -17.23 -11.67
N ARG A 226 -13.59 -16.42 -12.47
CA ARG A 226 -12.16 -16.57 -12.73
C ARG A 226 -11.28 -16.38 -11.48
N ARG A 227 -11.73 -15.53 -10.54
CA ARG A 227 -11.00 -15.19 -9.31
C ARG A 227 -11.22 -16.18 -8.16
N LYS A 228 -12.30 -16.98 -8.22
CA LYS A 228 -12.62 -18.01 -7.22
C LYS A 228 -11.86 -19.29 -7.51
#